data_AF-A0AAW4WX45-F1
#
_entry.id   AF-A0AAW4WX45-F1
#
_cell.length_a   1.000
_cell.length_b   1.000
_cell.length_c   1.000
_cell.angle_alpha   90.00
_cell.angle_beta   90.00
_cell.angle_gamma   90.00
#
_symmetry.space_group_name_H-M   'P 1'
#
loop_
_entity.id
_entity.type
_entity.pdbx_description
1 polymer ?
#
loop_
_entity_poly.entity_id
_entity_poly.type
_entity_poly.pdbx_seq_one_letter_code
_entity_poly.pdbx_strand_id
1 'polypeptide(L)'
;LVADIAERIAAGQQIAIVSSGAIALGARRLGLAKGGRASLEDAQAAAATGQIALSQTWAELLGAHGLTAAQMLVTLGDLEDRRR
;
A
#
# COMPACT_ATOMS: atom_id res chain seq x y z
N LEU A 1 -12.21 0.02 -10.24
CA LEU A 1 -11.42 0.74 -9.21
C LEU A 1 -10.38 1.66 -9.82
N VAL A 2 -9.30 1.16 -10.45
CA VAL A 2 -8.25 2.05 -10.99
C VAL A 2 -8.75 2.93 -12.14
N ALA A 3 -9.59 2.36 -13.02
CA ALA A 3 -10.29 3.15 -14.04
C ALA A 3 -11.12 4.29 -13.42
N ASP A 4 -11.92 3.99 -12.39
CA ASP A 4 -12.73 5.00 -11.70
C ASP A 4 -11.86 6.10 -11.04
N ILE A 5 -10.70 5.74 -10.49
CA ILE A 5 -9.72 6.70 -9.95
C ILE A 5 -9.20 7.60 -11.07
N ALA A 6 -8.84 7.02 -12.23
CA ALA A 6 -8.34 7.77 -13.37
C ALA A 6 -9.39 8.74 -13.93
N GLU A 7 -10.64 8.32 -14.06
CA GLU A 7 -11.75 9.17 -14.50
C GLU A 7 -11.94 10.38 -13.57
N ARG A 8 -11.88 10.16 -12.25
CA ARG A 8 -12.01 11.23 -11.26
C ARG A 8 -10.84 12.20 -11.28
N ILE A 9 -9.61 11.71 -11.48
CA ILE A 9 -8.43 12.58 -11.67
C ILE A 9 -8.57 13.40 -12.95
N ALA A 10 -9.03 12.80 -14.05
CA ALA A 10 -9.29 13.51 -15.30
C ALA A 10 -10.38 14.59 -15.14
N ALA A 11 -11.34 14.37 -14.24
CA ALA A 11 -12.35 15.36 -13.86
C ALA A 11 -11.82 16.46 -12.91
N GLY A 12 -10.51 16.50 -12.62
CA GLY A 12 -9.87 17.52 -11.80
C GLY A 12 -9.85 17.23 -10.30
N GLN A 13 -10.23 16.04 -9.85
CA GLN A 13 -10.20 15.67 -8.43
C GLN A 13 -8.78 15.29 -7.97
N GLN A 14 -8.40 15.72 -6.76
CA GLN A 14 -7.20 15.24 -6.09
C GLN A 14 -7.55 14.00 -5.26
N ILE A 15 -6.77 12.92 -5.42
CA ILE A 15 -7.09 11.61 -4.81
C ILE A 15 -5.88 11.08 -4.05
N ALA A 16 -6.12 10.64 -2.81
CA ALA A 16 -5.22 9.80 -2.04
C ALA A 16 -5.82 8.39 -1.91
N ILE A 17 -4.99 7.36 -2.03
CA ILE A 17 -5.41 5.97 -1.92
C ILE A 17 -4.86 5.39 -0.61
N VAL A 18 -5.74 4.86 0.23
CA VAL A 18 -5.37 4.12 1.43
C VAL A 18 -5.76 2.66 1.23
N SER A 19 -4.76 1.79 1.10
CA SER A 19 -4.95 0.37 0.82
C SER A 19 -4.39 -0.50 1.94
N SER A 20 -5.16 -1.49 2.36
CA SER A 20 -4.67 -2.57 3.21
C SER A 20 -4.08 -3.71 2.35
N GLY A 21 -3.72 -4.84 2.96
CA GLY A 21 -3.39 -6.08 2.25
C GLY A 21 -1.91 -6.52 2.30
N ALA A 22 -1.00 -5.64 2.72
CA ALA A 22 0.44 -5.95 2.76
C ALA A 22 0.77 -7.23 3.55
N ILE A 23 0.27 -7.39 4.78
CA ILE A 23 0.52 -8.59 5.60
C ILE A 23 0.02 -9.86 4.90
N ALA A 24 -1.20 -9.86 4.37
CA ALA A 24 -1.76 -11.04 3.72
C ALA A 24 -0.95 -11.46 2.49
N LEU A 25 -0.50 -10.47 1.70
CA LEU A 25 0.31 -10.69 0.52
C LEU A 25 1.71 -11.22 0.87
N GLY A 26 2.37 -10.60 1.85
CA GLY A 26 3.69 -11.04 2.28
C GLY A 26 3.68 -12.37 3.00
N ALA A 27 2.66 -12.65 3.82
CA ALA A 27 2.52 -13.94 4.50
C ALA A 27 2.45 -15.11 3.50
N ARG A 28 1.68 -14.93 2.41
CA ARG A 28 1.63 -15.93 1.33
C ARG A 28 2.99 -16.11 0.64
N ARG A 29 3.72 -15.01 0.40
CA ARG A 29 5.05 -15.05 -0.23
C ARG A 29 6.10 -15.71 0.65
N LEU A 30 6.01 -15.51 1.97
CA LEU A 30 6.95 -16.05 2.95
C LEU A 30 6.56 -17.44 3.48
N GLY A 31 5.40 -17.99 3.07
CA GLY A 31 4.91 -19.27 3.58
C GLY A 31 4.54 -19.25 5.06
N LEU A 32 4.20 -18.08 5.62
CA LEU A 32 3.91 -17.94 7.05
C LEU A 32 2.53 -18.47 7.40
N ALA A 33 2.45 -19.26 8.47
CA ALA A 33 1.20 -19.77 9.02
C ALA A 33 0.31 -18.64 9.55
N LYS A 34 -0.98 -18.93 9.76
CA LYS A 34 -1.98 -17.98 10.31
C LYS A 34 -2.06 -16.65 9.54
N GLY A 35 -1.69 -16.65 8.26
CA GLY A 35 -1.65 -15.45 7.43
C GLY A 35 -0.64 -14.41 7.91
N GLY A 36 0.49 -14.84 8.48
CA GLY A 36 1.59 -13.99 8.93
C GLY A 36 1.27 -13.19 10.19
N ARG A 37 0.31 -13.63 11.01
CA ARG A 37 -0.05 -12.98 12.27
C ARG A 37 0.14 -13.89 13.49
N ALA A 38 1.07 -14.85 13.39
CA ALA A 38 1.37 -15.73 14.51
C ALA A 38 2.14 -15.00 15.63
N SER A 39 2.98 -14.03 15.25
CA SER A 39 3.67 -13.10 16.17
C SER A 39 3.74 -11.69 15.57
N LEU A 40 4.25 -10.73 16.33
CA LEU A 40 4.50 -9.37 15.84
C LEU A 40 5.58 -9.35 14.76
N GLU A 41 6.65 -10.13 14.97
CA GLU A 41 7.78 -10.24 14.04
C GLU A 41 7.34 -10.83 12.71
N ASP A 42 6.50 -11.88 12.73
CA ASP A 42 5.87 -12.44 11.54
C ASP A 42 5.03 -11.40 10.80
N ALA A 43 4.24 -10.62 11.54
CA ALA A 43 3.38 -9.59 10.96
C ALA A 43 4.20 -8.47 10.32
N GLN A 44 5.30 -8.07 10.94
CA GLN A 44 6.21 -7.05 10.40
C GLN A 44 6.97 -7.57 9.18
N ALA A 45 7.49 -8.80 9.22
CA ALA A 45 8.16 -9.43 8.08
C ALA A 45 7.21 -9.59 6.88
N ALA A 46 5.98 -10.04 7.14
CA ALA A 46 4.93 -10.13 6.15
C ALA A 46 4.53 -8.76 5.60
N ALA A 47 4.35 -7.74 6.46
CA ALA A 47 4.04 -6.39 6.03
C ALA A 47 5.14 -5.83 5.11
N ALA A 48 6.41 -5.89 5.53
CA ALA A 48 7.54 -5.39 4.74
C ALA A 48 7.64 -6.07 3.36
N THR A 49 7.50 -7.39 3.33
CA THR A 49 7.57 -8.16 2.08
C THR A 49 6.38 -7.88 1.17
N GLY A 50 5.18 -7.86 1.72
CA GLY A 50 3.97 -7.65 0.94
C GLY A 50 3.77 -6.20 0.50
N GLN A 51 4.33 -5.23 1.24
CA GLN A 51 4.21 -3.83 0.90
C GLN A 51 4.92 -3.48 -0.42
N ILE A 52 6.06 -4.11 -0.72
CA ILE A 52 6.77 -3.98 -2.01
C ILE A 52 5.86 -4.41 -3.16
N ALA A 53 5.21 -5.57 -3.00
CA ALA A 53 4.33 -6.11 -4.03
C ALA A 53 3.04 -5.30 -4.19
N LEU A 54 2.49 -4.82 -3.08
CA LEU A 54 1.30 -3.97 -3.09
C LEU A 54 1.59 -2.63 -3.77
N SER A 55 2.71 -1.97 -3.46
CA SER A 55 3.09 -0.71 -4.10
C SER A 55 3.37 -0.89 -5.58
N GLN A 56 4.07 -1.96 -5.96
CA GLN A 56 4.31 -2.30 -7.36
C GLN A 56 3.00 -2.50 -8.13
N THR A 57 2.05 -3.25 -7.56
CA THR A 57 0.74 -3.48 -8.19
C THR A 57 -0.01 -2.18 -8.43
N TRP A 58 -0.02 -1.28 -7.44
CA TRP A 58 -0.60 0.05 -7.61
C TRP A 58 0.12 0.89 -8.68
N ALA A 59 1.46 0.90 -8.67
CA ALA A 59 2.26 1.64 -9.62
C ALA A 59 2.04 1.17 -11.06
N GLU A 60 1.98 -0.15 -11.29
CA GLU A 60 1.72 -0.73 -12.61
C GLU A 60 0.31 -0.39 -13.10
N LEU A 61 -0.71 -0.59 -12.26
CA LEU A 61 -2.09 -0.34 -12.65
C LEU A 61 -2.37 1.14 -12.89
N LEU A 62 -1.86 2.04 -12.04
CA LEU A 62 -1.99 3.49 -12.25
C LEU A 62 -1.16 3.95 -13.46
N GLY A 63 0.03 3.39 -13.64
CA GLY A 63 0.91 3.68 -14.78
C GLY A 63 0.27 3.32 -16.12
N ALA A 64 -0.55 2.26 -16.18
CA ALA A 64 -1.33 1.91 -17.37
C ALA A 64 -2.35 3.00 -17.77
N HIS A 65 -2.71 3.90 -16.85
CA HIS A 65 -3.53 5.08 -17.09
C HIS A 65 -2.71 6.39 -17.19
N GLY A 66 -1.38 6.31 -17.31
CA GLY A 66 -0.50 7.48 -17.35
C GLY A 66 -0.35 8.22 -16.02
N LEU A 67 -0.73 7.59 -14.90
CA LEU A 67 -0.67 8.18 -13.58
C LEU A 67 0.55 7.67 -12.81
N THR A 68 1.34 8.60 -12.26
CA THR A 68 2.49 8.26 -11.42
C THR A 68 2.04 8.04 -9.98
N ALA A 69 2.30 6.84 -9.45
CA ALA A 69 2.09 6.55 -8.03
C ALA A 69 3.29 6.96 -7.19
N ALA A 70 3.04 7.48 -5.98
CA ALA A 70 4.05 7.69 -4.95
C ALA A 70 3.61 6.96 -3.67
N GLN A 71 4.55 6.27 -3.02
CA GLN A 71 4.28 5.57 -1.77
C GLN A 71 4.51 6.49 -0.58
N MET A 72 3.57 6.49 0.36
CA MET A 72 3.72 7.10 1.68
C MET A 72 3.44 6.05 2.75
N LEU A 73 4.36 5.93 3.72
CA LEU A 73 4.18 5.14 4.93
C LEU A 73 4.22 6.10 6.10
N VAL A 74 3.12 6.17 6.85
CA VAL A 74 2.95 7.09 7.97
C VAL A 74 2.41 6.35 9.17
N THR A 75 2.82 6.79 10.35
CA THR A 75 2.33 6.36 11.65
C THR A 75 1.64 7.55 12.34
N LEU A 76 0.93 7.29 13.44
CA LEU A 76 0.31 8.37 14.22
C LEU A 76 1.36 9.40 14.70
N GLY A 77 2.55 8.93 15.09
CA GLY A 77 3.64 9.79 15.56
C GLY A 77 4.16 10.76 14.50
N ASP A 78 4.04 10.42 13.21
CA ASP A 78 4.43 11.32 12.12
C ASP A 78 3.46 12.51 11.96
N LEU A 79 2.23 12.40 12.47
CA LEU A 79 1.20 13.44 12.40
C LEU A 79 1.13 14.30 13.67
N GLU A 80 1.71 13.84 14.78
CA GLU A 80 1.71 14.53 16.07
C GLU A 80 2.86 15.55 16.20
N ASP A 81 3.99 15.36 15.51
CA ASP A 81 5.10 16.34 15.50
C ASP A 81 4.96 17.33 14.33
N ARG A 82 4.37 18.49 14.62
CA ARG A 82 4.12 19.59 13.68
C ARG A 82 5.38 20.25 13.08
N ARG A 83 6.58 19.72 13.36
CA ARG A 83 7.90 20.28 12.95
C ARG A 83 8.55 19.53 11.79
N ARG A 84 7.89 18.52 11.21
CA ARG A 84 8.29 17.90 9.95
C ARG A 84 7.27 18.17 8.86
#